data_AF-A0AAJ0D4U1-F1
#
_entry.id   AF-A0AAJ0D4U1-F1
#
_cell.length_a   1.000
_cell.length_b   1.000
_cell.length_c   1.000
_cell.angle_alpha   90.00
_cell.angle_beta   90.00
_cell.angle_gamma   90.00
#
_symmetry.space_group_name_H-M   'P 1'
#
loop_
_entity.id
_entity.type
_entity.pdbx_description
1 polymer ?
#
loop_
_entity_poly.entity_id
_entity_poly.type
_entity_poly.pdbx_seq_one_letter_code
_entity_poly.pdbx_strand_id
1 'polypeptide(L)'
;MSMVQQVLLEKRTNGLTATGVIYSDMSTGSTLNVTASKEVILSAGVFQTPQLLMLSGIGPQDTLATFGIEPYLINENIGRNMQDHLYFSVIARSQPDASALDLYNNVGLLQDAEAQYASNASGPLTTPIGPTYGFR
;
A
#
# COMPACT_ATOMS: atom_id res chain seq x y z
N MET A 1 10.67 -10.65 -3.31
CA MET A 1 9.72 -9.52 -3.41
C MET A 1 10.19 -8.66 -4.57
N SER A 2 9.31 -8.21 -5.44
CA SER A 2 9.69 -7.45 -6.64
C SER A 2 9.07 -6.06 -6.58
N MET A 3 9.87 -5.02 -6.82
CA MET A 3 9.41 -3.63 -6.78
C MET A 3 9.43 -3.04 -8.18
N VAL A 4 8.26 -2.60 -8.67
CA VAL A 4 8.17 -1.92 -9.97
C VAL A 4 8.75 -0.51 -9.86
N GLN A 5 9.61 -0.14 -10.80
CA GLN A 5 10.30 1.14 -10.82
C GLN A 5 9.74 2.09 -11.88
N GLN A 6 9.32 1.53 -13.03
CA GLN A 6 8.88 2.31 -14.18
C GLN A 6 7.94 1.51 -15.08
N VAL A 7 7.00 2.18 -15.72
CA VAL A 7 6.22 1.67 -16.86
C VAL A 7 7.00 1.97 -18.15
N LEU A 8 7.14 0.96 -19.00
CA LEU A 8 7.69 1.11 -20.34
C LEU A 8 6.62 1.70 -21.26
N LEU A 9 6.95 2.82 -21.92
CA LEU A 9 6.01 3.59 -22.73
C LEU A 9 6.57 3.83 -24.13
N GLU A 10 5.72 3.65 -25.13
CA GLU A 10 6.02 3.89 -26.54
C GLU A 10 5.03 4.87 -27.15
N LYS A 11 5.52 5.84 -27.93
CA LYS A 11 4.67 6.68 -28.77
C LYS A 11 4.29 5.88 -30.02
N ARG A 12 3.00 5.65 -30.21
CA ARG A 12 2.42 4.99 -31.39
C ARG A 12 1.48 5.96 -32.11
N THR A 13 0.99 5.55 -33.28
CA THR A 13 0.09 6.37 -34.12
C THR A 13 -1.16 6.84 -33.39
N ASN A 14 -1.66 6.03 -32.44
CA ASN A 14 -2.88 6.32 -31.66
C ASN A 14 -2.58 6.92 -30.27
N GLY A 15 -1.36 7.40 -30.03
CA GLY A 15 -0.94 8.00 -28.77
C GLY A 15 0.05 7.14 -27.98
N LEU A 16 0.09 7.35 -26.67
CA LEU A 16 1.05 6.70 -25.78
C LEU A 16 0.56 5.31 -25.38
N THR A 17 1.40 4.29 -25.55
CA THR A 17 1.07 2.89 -25.23
C THR A 17 2.02 2.34 -24.17
N ALA A 18 1.47 1.75 -23.11
CA ALA A 18 2.26 0.99 -22.13
C ALA A 18 2.57 -0.41 -22.65
N THR A 19 3.85 -0.78 -22.67
CA THR A 19 4.33 -2.05 -23.27
C THR A 19 4.93 -3.01 -22.27
N GLY A 20 5.04 -2.61 -21.01
CA GLY A 20 5.65 -3.42 -19.96
C GLY A 20 6.04 -2.61 -18.75
N VAL A 21 6.86 -3.20 -17.88
CA VAL A 21 7.42 -2.55 -16.70
C VAL A 21 8.88 -2.95 -16.48
N ILE A 22 9.62 -2.06 -15.83
CA ILE A 22 10.92 -2.33 -15.23
C ILE A 22 10.70 -2.57 -13.74
N TYR A 23 11.29 -3.62 -13.20
CA TYR A 23 11.21 -3.94 -11.78
C TYR A 23 12.55 -4.43 -11.23
N SER A 24 12.77 -4.18 -9.94
CA SER A 24 13.89 -4.78 -9.19
C SER A 24 13.42 -6.07 -8.55
N ASP A 25 14.12 -7.16 -8.82
CA ASP A 25 13.97 -8.41 -8.09
C ASP A 25 14.87 -8.35 -6.84
N MET A 26 14.24 -8.23 -5.67
CA MET A 26 14.98 -8.12 -4.40
C MET A 26 15.66 -9.42 -3.98
N SER A 27 15.29 -10.56 -4.57
CA SER A 27 15.96 -11.84 -4.27
C SER A 27 17.31 -11.97 -4.97
N THR A 28 17.44 -11.37 -6.16
CA THR A 28 18.65 -11.41 -6.98
C THR A 28 19.41 -10.09 -7.02
N GLY A 29 18.80 -8.99 -6.55
CA GLY A 29 19.33 -7.64 -6.64
C GLY A 29 19.35 -7.07 -8.07
N SER A 30 18.74 -7.77 -9.03
CA SER A 30 18.81 -7.43 -10.44
C SER A 30 17.62 -6.56 -10.88
N THR A 31 17.86 -5.68 -11.84
CA THR A 31 16.80 -4.91 -12.51
C THR A 31 16.43 -5.62 -13.81
N LEU A 32 15.15 -5.96 -13.95
CA LEU A 32 14.62 -6.75 -15.05
C LEU A 32 13.47 -6.00 -15.72
N ASN A 33 13.18 -6.37 -16.96
CA ASN A 33 12.00 -5.91 -17.68
C ASN A 33 11.03 -7.07 -17.94
N VAL A 34 9.75 -6.75 -18.00
CA VAL A 34 8.71 -7.67 -18.46
C VAL A 34 7.77 -6.93 -19.39
N THR A 35 7.41 -7.55 -20.51
CA THR A 35 6.53 -6.98 -21.52
C THR A 35 5.08 -7.41 -21.29
N ALA A 36 4.15 -6.53 -21.66
CA ALA A 36 2.72 -6.79 -21.65
C ALA A 36 2.22 -6.84 -23.09
N SER A 37 1.52 -7.90 -23.46
CA SER A 37 0.94 -8.06 -24.82
C SER A 37 -0.35 -7.27 -25.03
N LYS A 38 -1.00 -6.86 -23.94
CA LYS A 38 -2.27 -6.11 -23.97
C LYS A 38 -2.17 -4.82 -23.18
N GLU A 39 -2.07 -4.94 -21.85
CA GLU A 39 -2.24 -3.80 -20.94
C GLU A 39 -1.33 -3.94 -19.73
N VAL A 40 -0.98 -2.79 -19.14
CA VAL A 40 -0.35 -2.67 -17.83
C VAL A 40 -1.37 -2.02 -16.89
N ILE A 41 -1.77 -2.73 -15.83
CA ILE A 41 -2.73 -2.23 -14.85
C ILE A 41 -1.98 -1.79 -13.58
N LEU A 42 -2.11 -0.51 -13.24
CA LEU A 42 -1.50 0.03 -12.03
C LEU A 42 -2.44 -0.11 -10.83
N SER A 43 -2.01 -0.90 -9.84
CA SER A 43 -2.74 -1.15 -8.60
C SER A 43 -1.86 -0.97 -7.37
N ALA A 44 -0.89 -0.05 -7.42
CA ALA A 44 0.08 0.19 -6.35
C ALA A 44 -0.50 1.06 -5.20
N GLY A 45 -1.81 1.34 -5.22
CA GLY A 45 -2.47 2.17 -4.22
C GLY A 45 -2.24 3.67 -4.42
N VAL A 46 -2.84 4.47 -3.52
CA VAL A 46 -2.94 5.93 -3.64
C VAL A 46 -1.59 6.65 -3.60
N PHE A 47 -0.58 6.09 -2.93
CA PHE A 47 0.75 6.69 -2.83
C PHE A 47 1.66 6.30 -3.99
N GLN A 48 1.77 5.01 -4.29
CA GLN A 48 2.76 4.53 -5.24
C GLN A 48 2.29 4.62 -6.70
N THR A 49 0.99 4.56 -6.98
CA THR A 49 0.48 4.71 -8.36
C THR A 49 0.83 6.07 -8.98
N PRO A 50 0.52 7.22 -8.35
CA PRO A 50 0.91 8.51 -8.92
C PRO A 50 2.44 8.69 -8.97
N GLN A 51 3.17 8.16 -7.98
CA GLN A 51 4.64 8.16 -8.00
C GLN A 51 5.19 7.40 -9.21
N LEU A 52 4.69 6.19 -9.46
CA LEU A 52 5.13 5.34 -10.56
C LEU A 52 4.80 5.97 -11.92
N LEU A 53 3.64 6.62 -12.06
CA LEU A 53 3.32 7.40 -13.26
C LEU A 53 4.33 8.53 -13.49
N MET A 54 4.69 9.29 -12.44
CA MET A 54 5.69 10.36 -12.53
C MET A 54 7.07 9.82 -12.88
N LEU A 55 7.51 8.72 -12.25
CA LEU A 55 8.77 8.03 -12.59
C LEU A 55 8.79 7.53 -14.04
N SER A 56 7.61 7.27 -14.61
CA SER A 56 7.45 6.87 -16.01
C SER A 56 7.30 8.06 -16.97
N GLY A 57 7.46 9.30 -16.50
CA GLY A 57 7.34 10.51 -17.31
C GLY A 57 5.90 10.97 -17.55
N ILE A 58 4.95 10.57 -16.71
CA ILE A 58 3.55 11.03 -16.75
C ILE A 58 3.24 11.79 -15.45
N GLY A 59 3.14 13.12 -15.52
CA GLY A 59 2.90 13.92 -14.31
C GLY A 59 3.02 15.43 -14.49
N PRO A 60 3.04 16.18 -13.37
CA PRO A 60 3.17 17.64 -13.37
C PRO A 60 4.51 18.10 -13.96
N GLN A 61 4.50 19.13 -14.81
CA GLN A 61 5.71 19.62 -15.50
C GLN A 61 6.84 19.97 -14.53
N ASP A 62 6.55 20.75 -13.49
CA ASP A 62 7.55 21.24 -12.54
C ASP A 62 8.13 20.09 -11.71
N THR A 63 7.30 19.13 -11.31
CA THR A 63 7.75 17.95 -10.56
C THR A 63 8.68 17.09 -11.42
N LEU A 64 8.29 16.78 -12.66
CA LEU A 64 9.13 16.00 -13.57
C LEU A 64 10.48 16.70 -13.82
N ALA A 65 10.45 18.02 -14.09
CA ALA A 65 11.65 18.82 -14.29
C ALA A 65 12.56 18.84 -13.05
N THR A 66 12.00 18.95 -11.84
CA THR A 66 12.75 18.95 -10.57
C THR A 66 13.58 17.68 -10.40
N PHE A 67 13.08 16.54 -10.88
CA PHE A 67 13.76 15.25 -10.80
C PHE A 67 14.48 14.85 -12.09
N GLY A 68 14.56 15.76 -13.08
CA GLY A 68 15.23 15.49 -14.36
C GLY A 68 14.57 14.39 -15.20
N ILE A 69 13.26 14.20 -15.05
CA ILE A 69 12.50 13.17 -15.77
C ILE A 69 11.95 13.79 -17.06
N GLU A 70 12.29 13.19 -18.21
CA GLU A 70 11.76 13.60 -19.51
C GLU A 70 10.26 13.26 -19.60
N PRO A 71 9.38 14.23 -19.92
CA PRO A 71 7.95 13.99 -19.96
C PRO A 71 7.51 13.25 -21.23
N TYR A 72 6.81 12.13 -21.05
CA TYR A 72 5.98 11.54 -22.10
C TYR A 72 4.62 12.24 -22.21
N LEU A 73 4.03 12.63 -21.07
CA LEU A 73 2.75 13.31 -20.97
C LEU A 73 2.69 14.20 -19.73
N ILE A 74 2.40 15.48 -19.94
CA ILE A 74 2.14 16.41 -18.84
C ILE A 74 0.71 16.26 -18.36
N ASN A 75 0.54 15.95 -17.07
CA ASN A 75 -0.75 15.89 -16.40
C ASN A 75 -0.62 16.38 -14.96
N GLU A 76 -1.08 17.61 -14.74
CA GLU A 76 -1.01 18.33 -13.46
C GLU A 76 -1.87 17.70 -12.34
N ASN A 77 -2.78 16.78 -12.69
CA ASN A 77 -3.66 16.12 -11.71
C ASN A 77 -3.00 14.89 -11.04
N ILE A 78 -1.90 14.38 -11.59
CA ILE A 78 -1.22 13.20 -11.03
C ILE A 78 -0.63 13.55 -9.66
N GLY A 79 -0.96 12.73 -8.65
CA GLY A 79 -0.55 12.96 -7.26
C GLY A 79 -1.33 14.07 -6.55
N ARG A 80 -2.40 14.59 -7.15
CA ARG A 80 -3.30 15.59 -6.55
C ARG A 80 -4.60 14.93 -6.08
N ASN A 81 -5.44 15.72 -5.41
CA ASN A 81 -6.76 15.32 -4.92
C ASN A 81 -6.71 14.06 -4.01
N MET A 82 -5.65 13.93 -3.21
CA MET A 82 -5.63 12.92 -2.16
C MET A 82 -6.66 13.29 -1.10
N GLN A 83 -7.59 12.38 -0.86
CA GLN A 83 -8.59 12.48 0.18
C GLN A 83 -8.35 11.37 1.17
N ASP A 84 -8.45 11.70 2.45
CA ASP A 84 -8.32 10.75 3.53
C ASP A 84 -9.34 11.09 4.61
N HIS A 85 -9.69 10.10 5.42
CA HIS A 85 -10.52 10.31 6.59
C HIS A 85 -9.61 10.55 7.78
N LEU A 86 -9.59 11.80 8.26
CA LEU A 86 -8.87 12.14 9.49
C LEU A 86 -9.43 11.31 10.64
N TYR A 87 -8.54 10.59 11.31
CA TYR A 87 -8.88 9.73 12.42
C TYR A 87 -8.30 10.28 13.72
N PHE A 88 -9.11 10.29 14.78
CA PHE A 88 -8.65 10.49 16.15
C PHE A 88 -9.38 9.49 17.07
N SER A 89 -8.66 8.99 18.07
CA SER A 89 -9.23 8.06 19.05
C SER A 89 -9.65 8.80 20.30
N VAL A 90 -10.78 8.40 20.88
CA VAL A 90 -11.12 8.70 22.27
C VAL A 90 -10.75 7.48 23.11
N ILE A 91 -9.98 7.73 24.16
CA ILE A 91 -9.47 6.70 25.06
C ILE A 91 -10.10 6.92 26.44
N ALA A 92 -10.66 5.87 27.01
CA ALA A 92 -11.28 5.91 28.34
C ALA A 92 -10.74 4.77 29.21
N ARG A 93 -11.04 4.77 30.51
CA ARG A 93 -10.80 3.60 31.36
C ARG A 93 -11.92 2.57 31.14
N SER A 94 -11.56 1.30 30.94
CA SER A 94 -12.53 0.20 30.87
C SER A 94 -12.59 -0.58 32.19
N GLN A 95 -13.65 -1.37 32.34
CA GLN A 95 -13.69 -2.36 33.41
C GLN A 95 -12.63 -3.44 33.16
N PRO A 96 -12.06 -4.06 34.22
CA PRO A 96 -10.96 -4.99 34.08
C PRO A 96 -11.22 -6.16 33.12
N ASP A 97 -12.44 -6.69 33.07
CA ASP A 97 -12.87 -7.82 32.23
C ASP A 97 -13.32 -7.41 30.82
N ALA A 98 -13.49 -6.11 30.58
CA ALA A 98 -13.97 -5.56 29.31
C ALA A 98 -12.84 -5.16 28.34
N SER A 99 -11.57 -5.37 28.71
CA SER A 99 -10.41 -5.00 27.89
C SER A 99 -9.68 -6.22 27.37
N ALA A 100 -9.47 -6.28 26.05
CA ALA A 100 -8.57 -7.23 25.41
C ALA A 100 -7.08 -6.83 25.51
N LEU A 101 -6.77 -5.68 26.15
CA LEU A 101 -5.38 -5.22 26.30
C LEU A 101 -4.50 -6.19 27.09
N ASP A 102 -5.09 -6.99 27.98
CA ASP A 102 -4.34 -7.98 28.77
C ASP A 102 -3.66 -9.04 27.88
N LEU A 103 -4.21 -9.33 26.69
CA LEU A 103 -3.58 -10.25 25.72
C LEU A 103 -2.25 -9.72 25.19
N TYR A 104 -2.07 -8.40 25.11
CA TYR A 104 -0.79 -7.81 24.70
C TYR A 104 0.28 -7.92 25.78
N ASN A 105 -0.12 -8.01 27.06
CA ASN A 105 0.80 -7.94 28.20
C ASN A 105 0.96 -9.27 28.95
N ASN A 106 0.20 -10.31 28.58
CA ASN A 106 0.22 -11.61 29.26
C ASN A 106 0.30 -12.76 28.26
N VAL A 107 1.47 -13.39 28.19
CA VAL A 107 1.76 -14.49 27.26
C VAL A 107 0.87 -15.71 27.50
N GLY A 108 0.50 -16.01 28.75
CA GLY A 108 -0.37 -17.15 29.05
C GLY A 108 -1.78 -16.96 28.50
N LEU A 109 -2.35 -15.76 28.68
CA LEU A 109 -3.66 -15.42 28.11
C LEU A 109 -3.63 -15.41 26.57
N LEU A 110 -2.53 -14.96 25.97
CA LEU A 110 -2.35 -15.03 24.52
C LEU A 110 -2.33 -16.48 24.01
N GLN A 111 -1.57 -17.37 24.68
CA GLN A 111 -1.49 -18.78 24.31
C GLN A 111 -2.85 -19.49 24.44
N ASP A 112 -3.60 -19.23 25.51
CA ASP A 112 -4.95 -19.78 25.68
C ASP A 112 -5.90 -19.30 24.57
N ALA A 113 -5.81 -18.02 24.19
CA ALA A 113 -6.59 -17.45 23.10
C ALA A 113 -6.22 -18.05 21.72
N GLU A 114 -4.94 -18.29 21.46
CA GLU A 114 -4.44 -18.97 20.25
C GLU A 114 -4.95 -20.43 20.19
N ALA A 115 -4.87 -21.15 21.31
CA ALA A 115 -5.36 -22.53 21.41
C ALA A 115 -6.87 -22.61 21.18
N GLN A 116 -7.64 -21.70 21.79
CA GLN A 116 -9.08 -21.61 21.55
C GLN A 116 -9.39 -21.35 20.08
N TYR A 117 -8.75 -20.35 19.46
CA TYR A 117 -8.94 -20.03 18.06
C TYR A 117 -8.59 -21.19 17.13
N ALA A 118 -7.46 -21.88 17.38
CA ALA A 118 -7.07 -23.05 16.61
C ALA A 118 -8.07 -24.21 16.73
N SER A 119 -8.75 -24.34 17.88
CA SER A 119 -9.68 -25.44 18.12
C SER A 119 -11.02 -25.28 17.39
N ASN A 120 -11.57 -24.06 17.30
CA ASN A 120 -12.95 -23.85 16.84
C ASN A 120 -13.20 -22.47 16.21
N ALA A 121 -12.15 -21.71 15.87
CA ALA A 121 -12.23 -20.36 15.35
C ALA A 121 -13.10 -19.42 16.22
N SER A 122 -13.03 -19.58 17.54
CA SER A 122 -13.68 -18.72 18.54
C SER A 122 -12.66 -18.04 19.46
N GLY A 123 -13.14 -17.23 20.39
CA GLY A 123 -12.31 -16.54 21.38
C GLY A 123 -11.93 -15.13 20.97
N PRO A 124 -11.09 -14.46 21.76
CA PRO A 124 -10.86 -13.02 21.62
C PRO A 124 -10.11 -12.64 20.33
N LEU A 125 -9.39 -13.56 19.70
CA LEU A 125 -8.70 -13.34 18.41
C LEU A 125 -9.65 -13.19 17.20
N THR A 126 -10.95 -13.47 17.37
CA THR A 126 -11.96 -13.26 16.32
C THR A 126 -12.56 -11.85 16.35
N THR A 127 -12.27 -11.08 17.41
CA THR A 127 -12.74 -9.71 17.51
C THR A 127 -11.84 -8.81 16.65
N PRO A 128 -12.42 -7.92 15.83
CA PRO A 128 -11.61 -6.93 15.14
C PRO A 128 -10.90 -6.06 16.19
N ILE A 129 -9.69 -5.60 15.90
CA ILE A 129 -9.01 -4.64 16.75
C ILE A 129 -9.84 -3.33 16.77
N GLY A 130 -10.07 -2.78 17.97
CA GLY A 130 -10.65 -1.44 18.14
C GLY A 130 -12.11 -1.28 18.63
N PRO A 131 -12.90 -2.29 19.06
CA PRO A 131 -14.24 -2.01 19.59
C PRO A 131 -14.21 -1.20 20.90
N THR A 132 -13.09 -1.20 21.63
CA THR A 132 -12.88 -0.31 22.79
C THR A 132 -11.40 -0.16 23.13
N TYR A 133 -10.79 1.01 22.86
CA TYR A 133 -9.49 1.38 23.44
C TYR A 133 -9.69 1.84 24.88
N GLY A 134 -9.84 0.86 25.78
CA GLY A 134 -9.95 1.07 27.22
C GLY A 134 -8.66 0.68 27.93
N PHE A 135 -7.92 1.62 28.53
CA PHE A 135 -6.78 1.28 29.40
C PHE A 135 -7.26 0.96 30.82
N ARG A 136 -6.50 0.13 31.54
CA ARG A 136 -6.66 -0.07 32.99
C ARG A 136 -6.04 1.09 33.75
#